data_AF-A0A0F9IW41-F1
#
_entry.id   AF-A0A0F9IW41-F1
#
_cell.length_a   1.000
_cell.length_b   1.000
_cell.length_c   1.000
_cell.angle_alpha   90.00
_cell.angle_beta   90.00
_cell.angle_gamma   90.00
#
_symmetry.space_group_name_H-M   'P 1'
#
loop_
_entity.id
_entity.type
_entity.pdbx_description
1 polymer ?
#
loop_
_entity_poly.entity_id
_entity_poly.type
_entity_poly.pdbx_seq_one_letter_code
_entity_poly.pdbx_strand_id
1 'polypeptide(L)' 'MIRQFTVQYAKTDEKDSTHWPTVGRAFEDKKRITVKLDSLPISSEWDGRLFLYEIKEH' A
#
# COMPACT_ATOMS: atom_id res chain seq x y z
N MET A 1 16.68 -12.93 -5.02
CA MET A 1 15.71 -12.84 -3.93
C MET A 1 14.71 -11.77 -4.32
N ILE A 2 13.42 -12.10 -4.32
CA ILE A 2 12.33 -11.15 -4.59
C ILE A 2 11.85 -10.65 -3.23
N ARG A 3 11.84 -9.33 -3.00
CA ARG A 3 11.29 -8.74 -1.78
C ARG A 3 9.80 -8.47 -1.95
N GLN A 4 9.04 -8.69 -0.88
CA GLN A 4 7.60 -8.50 -0.87
C GLN A 4 7.22 -7.39 0.09
N PHE A 5 6.32 -6.52 -0.38
CA PHE A 5 5.81 -5.39 0.38
C PHE A 5 4.29 -5.42 0.42
N THR A 6 3.73 -4.98 1.54
CA THR A 6 2.32 -4.63 1.64
C THR A 6 2.12 -3.21 1.14
N VAL A 7 1.11 -3.02 0.29
CA VAL A 7 0.73 -1.68 -0.21
C VAL A 7 -0.45 -1.18 0.61
N GLN A 8 -0.30 0.00 1.20
CA GLN A 8 -1.33 0.66 1.99
C GLN A 8 -1.52 2.11 1.53
N TYR A 9 -2.68 2.68 1.83
CA TYR A 9 -2.94 4.12 1.70
C TYR A 9 -3.38 4.68 3.04
N ALA A 10 -3.12 5.97 3.27
CA ALA A 10 -3.61 6.68 4.44
C ALA A 10 -5.09 7.03 4.23
N LYS A 11 -5.94 6.67 5.19
CA LYS A 11 -7.33 7.12 5.26
C LYS A 11 -7.58 7.78 6.59
N THR A 12 -7.83 9.09 6.59
CA THR A 12 -8.25 9.82 7.80
C THR A 12 -9.77 9.75 7.91
N ASP A 13 -10.29 9.44 9.10
CA ASP A 13 -11.73 9.49 9.38
C ASP A 13 -12.19 10.86 9.90
N GLU A 14 -13.50 11.02 10.10
CA GLU A 14 -14.11 12.25 10.65
C GLU A 14 -13.64 12.59 12.08
N LYS A 15 -12.89 11.70 12.74
CA LYS A 15 -12.34 11.87 14.09
C LYS A 15 -10.82 12.10 14.07
N ASP A 16 -10.26 12.51 12.93
CA ASP A 16 -8.82 12.74 12.71
C ASP A 16 -7.93 11.51 12.97
N SER A 17 -8.50 10.30 12.97
CA SER A 17 -7.72 9.07 13.13
C SER A 17 -7.26 8.57 11.76
N THR A 18 -5.96 8.35 11.59
CA THR A 18 -5.39 7.79 10.35
C THR A 18 -5.36 6.27 10.40
N HIS A 19 -6.04 5.65 9.44
CA HIS A 19 -6.05 4.21 9.21
C HIS A 19 -5.19 3.88 7.98
N TRP A 20 -4.62 2.67 7.97
CA TRP A 20 -3.72 2.20 6.90
C TRP A 20 -4.25 0.91 6.25
N PRO A 21 -5.43 0.94 5.61
CA PRO A 21 -5.96 -0.21 4.90
C PRO A 21 -5.01 -0.72 3.81
N THR A 22 -4.90 -2.06 3.71
CA THR A 22 -4.15 -2.74 2.65
C THR A 22 -4.94 -2.74 1.35
N VAL A 23 -4.29 -2.33 0.26
CA VAL A 23 -4.89 -2.28 -1.09
C VAL A 23 -4.22 -3.22 -2.08
N GLY A 24 -3.12 -3.86 -1.68
CA GLY A 24 -2.45 -4.84 -2.53
C GLY A 24 -1.07 -5.21 -2.04
N ARG A 25 -0.24 -5.70 -2.97
CA ARG A 25 1.13 -6.12 -2.74
C ARG A 25 2.07 -5.55 -3.78
N ALA A 26 3.32 -5.35 -3.40
CA ALA A 26 4.38 -5.06 -4.34
C ALA A 26 5.50 -6.08 -4.25
N PHE A 27 6.12 -6.30 -5.40
CA PHE A 27 7.20 -7.24 -5.59
C PHE A 27 8.37 -6.48 -6.19
N GLU A 28 9.49 -6.48 -5.49
CA GLU A 28 10.74 -5.90 -5.97
C GLU A 28 11.69 -6.99 -6.44
N ASP A 29 12.12 -6.88 -7.68
CA ASP A 29 13.21 -7.64 -8.27
C ASP A 29 14.40 -6.72 -8.58
N LYS A 30 15.50 -7.26 -9.13
CA LYS A 30 16.73 -6.49 -9.40
C LYS A 30 16.57 -5.33 -10.39
N LYS A 31 15.49 -5.30 -11.17
CA LYS A 31 15.29 -4.37 -12.29
C LYS A 31 14.04 -3.50 -12.15
N ARG A 32 13.07 -3.89 -11.31
CA ARG A 32 11.77 -3.22 -11.21
C ARG A 32 11.05 -3.51 -9.91
N ILE A 33 10.10 -2.62 -9.60
CA ILE A 33 9.05 -2.82 -8.60
C ILE A 33 7.74 -3.02 -9.36
N THR A 34 7.04 -4.12 -9.09
CA THR A 34 5.72 -4.41 -9.64
C THR A 34 4.68 -4.27 -8.53
N VAL A 35 3.67 -3.43 -8.74
CA VAL A 35 2.56 -3.23 -7.79
C VAL A 35 1.31 -3.92 -8.32
N LYS A 36 0.71 -4.79 -7.53
CA LYS A 36 -0.60 -5.39 -7.79
C LYS A 36 -1.59 -4.81 -6.79
N LEU A 37 -2.53 -3.99 -7.29
CA LEU A 37 -3.65 -3.46 -6.50
C LEU A 37 -4.83 -4.42 -6.63
N ASP A 38 -5.26 -5.00 -5.50
CA ASP A 38 -6.44 -5.86 -5.44
C ASP A 38 -7.73 -5.03 -5.27
N SER A 39 -7.59 -3.80 -4.78
CA SER A 39 -8.66 -2.80 -4.71
C SER A 39 -8.10 -1.44 -5.10
N LEU A 40 -8.87 -0.68 -5.87
CA LEU A 40 -8.56 0.72 -6.12
C LEU A 40 -9.29 1.56 -5.07
N PRO A 41 -8.61 2.48 -4.36
CA PRO A 41 -9.29 3.48 -3.57
C PRO A 41 -9.99 4.47 -4.52
N ILE A 42 -11.24 4.17 -4.89
CA ILE A 42 -12.09 5.04 -5.73
C ILE A 42 -12.78 6.09 -4.85
N SER A 43 -12.01 6.78 -4.00
CA SER A 43 -12.51 7.83 -3.12
C SER A 43 -11.99 9.19 -3.58
N SER A 44 -12.84 10.22 -3.57
CA SER A 44 -12.45 11.62 -3.76
C SER A 44 -11.49 12.13 -2.69
N GLU A 45 -11.34 11.41 -1.58
CA GLU A 45 -10.47 11.74 -0.45
C GLU A 45 -9.06 11.15 -0.60
N TRP A 46 -8.81 10.34 -1.64
CA TRP A 46 -7.49 9.75 -1.86
C TRP A 46 -6.57 10.73 -2.59
N ASP A 47 -5.41 11.01 -1.98
CA ASP A 47 -4.39 11.94 -2.51
C ASP A 47 -3.46 11.31 -3.57
N GLY A 48 -3.72 10.07 -3.98
CA GLY A 48 -2.95 9.36 -5.00
C GLY A 48 -1.66 8.70 -4.49
N ARG A 49 -1.34 8.79 -3.19
CA ARG A 49 -0.11 8.19 -2.65
C ARG A 49 -0.32 6.74 -2.21
N LEU A 50 0.71 5.94 -2.45
CA LEU A 50 0.81 4.55 -2.00
C LEU A 50 2.07 4.38 -1.16
N PHE A 51 1.92 3.71 -0.03
CA PHE A 51 3.02 3.39 0.87
C PHE A 51 3.34 1.91 0.81
N LEU A 52 4.63 1.59 0.79
CA LEU A 52 5.17 0.24 0.61
C LEU A 52 5.94 -0.14 1.87
N TYR A 53 5.53 -1.22 2.54
CA TYR A 53 6.16 -1.69 3.78
C TYR A 53 6.71 -3.10 3.62
N GLU A 54 7.96 -3.32 4.01
CA GLU A 54 8.61 -4.63 3.96
C GLU A 54 7.96 -5.56 4.99
N ILE A 55 7.60 -6.78 4.57
CA ILE A 55 7.06 -7.79 5.48
C ILE A 55 8.22 -8.36 6.29
N LYS A 56 8.23 -8.12 7.61
CA LYS A 56 9.13 -8.83 8.53
C LYS A 56 8.47 -10.15 8.92
N GLU A 57 8.99 -11.27 8.44
CA GLU A 57 8.60 -12.59 8.94
C GLU A 57 9.03 -12.70 10.42
N HIS A 58 8.13 -13.19 11.26
CA HIS A 58 8.31 -13.33 12.70
C HIS A 58 8.92 -14.68 13.07
#